data_AF-A0A973CB76-F1
#
_entry.id   AF-A0A973CB76-F1
#
_cell.length_a   1.000
_cell.length_b   1.000
_cell.length_c   1.000
_cell.angle_alpha   90.00
_cell.angle_beta   90.00
_cell.angle_gamma   90.00
#
_symmetry.space_group_name_H-M   'P 1'
#
loop_
_entity.id
_entity.type
_entity.pdbx_description
1 polymer ?
#
loop_
_entity_poly.entity_id
_entity_poly.type
_entity_poly.pdbx_seq_one_letter_code
_entity_poly.pdbx_strand_id
1 'polypeptide(L)'
;MSNTVKTKKGALKLRLGTFDQTDTITSEEFIDVLDLADAKRKWLAFTDEQEFGRYTLGGDVFDSNDEVICIFSPNGRLWEPSDKGNEFYKRLSSDVEIVDF
;
A
#
# COMPACT_ATOMS: atom_id res chain seq x y z
N MET A 1 -8.82 9.64 -31.36
CA MET A 1 -7.80 10.38 -30.60
C MET A 1 -7.70 9.71 -29.24
N SER A 2 -6.54 9.12 -28.91
CA SER A 2 -6.37 8.39 -27.64
C SER A 2 -6.17 9.41 -26.52
N ASN A 3 -7.07 9.42 -25.55
CA ASN A 3 -6.92 10.22 -24.34
C ASN A 3 -5.91 9.53 -23.43
N THR A 4 -4.63 9.85 -23.64
CA THR A 4 -3.59 9.58 -22.65
C THR A 4 -3.89 10.42 -21.42
N VAL A 5 -4.46 9.80 -20.38
CA VAL A 5 -4.52 10.39 -19.05
C VAL A 5 -3.07 10.48 -18.57
N LYS A 6 -2.47 11.66 -18.76
CA LYS A 6 -1.23 12.01 -18.08
C LYS A 6 -1.60 12.15 -16.61
N THR A 7 -1.43 11.07 -15.84
CA THR A 7 -1.43 11.18 -14.39
C THR A 7 -0.38 12.23 -14.05
N LYS A 8 -0.85 13.31 -13.42
CA LYS A 8 0.03 14.30 -12.79
C LYS A 8 1.02 13.47 -11.96
N LYS A 9 2.33 13.71 -12.09
CA LYS A 9 3.33 13.22 -11.13
C LYS A 9 2.93 13.75 -9.75
N GLY A 10 2.02 13.06 -9.08
CA GLY A 10 1.60 13.26 -7.71
C GLY A 10 2.40 12.27 -6.89
N ALA A 11 3.09 12.76 -5.87
CA ALA A 11 3.96 11.95 -5.02
C ALA A 11 3.14 10.79 -4.44
N LEU A 12 3.51 9.56 -4.79
CA LEU A 12 2.98 8.39 -4.12
C LEU A 12 3.64 8.30 -2.75
N LYS A 13 2.92 7.79 -1.76
CA LYS A 13 3.48 7.50 -0.43
C LYS A 13 3.32 6.04 -0.10
N LEU A 14 4.35 5.42 0.48
CA LEU A 14 4.29 4.08 1.02
C LEU A 14 4.24 4.17 2.55
N ARG A 15 3.27 3.49 3.15
CA ARG A 15 3.18 3.33 4.60
C ARG A 15 4.03 2.13 5.04
N LEU A 16 4.89 2.38 6.02
CA LEU A 16 5.71 1.38 6.68
C LEU A 16 5.51 1.48 8.19
N GLY A 17 5.68 0.38 8.90
CA GLY A 17 5.62 0.40 10.35
C GLY A 17 5.85 -0.95 10.98
N THR A 18 5.91 -0.97 12.30
CA THR A 18 6.10 -2.18 13.08
C THR A 18 5.08 -2.28 14.20
N PHE A 19 4.80 -3.50 14.64
CA PHE A 19 4.05 -3.75 15.88
C PHE A 19 4.91 -4.55 16.86
N ASP A 20 4.58 -4.49 18.14
CA ASP A 20 5.17 -5.39 19.15
C ASP A 20 4.41 -6.73 19.23
N GLN A 21 4.78 -7.56 20.20
CA GLN A 21 4.17 -8.88 20.43
C GLN A 21 2.72 -8.80 20.94
N THR A 22 2.22 -7.61 21.25
CA THR A 22 0.85 -7.35 21.70
C THR A 22 -0.01 -6.69 20.61
N ASP A 23 0.48 -6.71 19.37
CA ASP A 23 -0.14 -6.04 18.22
C ASP A 23 -0.27 -4.51 18.39
N THR A 24 0.54 -3.92 19.27
CA THR A 24 0.61 -2.46 19.44
C THR A 24 1.55 -1.87 18.40
N ILE A 25 1.11 -0.86 17.65
CA ILE A 25 1.96 -0.14 16.70
C ILE A 25 3.10 0.54 17.45
N THR A 26 4.34 0.18 17.13
CA THR A 26 5.56 0.73 17.72
C THR A 26 6.23 1.76 16.83
N SER A 27 6.05 1.65 15.52
CA SER A 27 6.49 2.66 14.55
C SER A 27 5.51 2.73 13.38
N GLU A 28 5.33 3.93 12.83
CA GLU A 28 4.56 4.16 11.62
C GLU A 28 5.13 5.39 10.91
N GLU A 29 5.40 5.23 9.62
CA GLU A 29 5.89 6.30 8.77
C GLU A 29 5.30 6.23 7.36
N PHE A 30 5.26 7.38 6.70
CA PHE A 30 4.85 7.53 5.31
C PHE A 30 6.04 8.09 4.53
N ILE A 31 6.53 7.32 3.58
CA ILE A 31 7.70 7.66 2.78
C ILE A 31 7.32 7.93 1.32
N ASP A 32 7.89 8.97 0.74
CA ASP A 32 7.65 9.29 -0.67
C ASP A 32 8.26 8.20 -1.58
N VAL A 33 7.51 7.80 -2.61
CA VAL A 33 7.92 6.83 -3.62
C VAL A 33 7.68 7.38 -5.03
N LEU A 34 8.59 7.06 -5.94
CA LEU A 34 8.55 7.60 -7.31
C LEU A 34 7.48 6.91 -8.18
N ASP A 35 7.33 5.61 -7.97
CA ASP A 35 6.40 4.72 -8.66
C ASP A 35 6.19 3.44 -7.83
N LEU A 36 5.35 2.52 -8.33
CA LEU A 36 5.07 1.25 -7.67
C LEU A 36 6.28 0.30 -7.62
N ALA A 37 7.25 0.43 -8.53
CA ALA A 37 8.46 -0.38 -8.50
C ALA A 37 9.39 0.06 -7.37
N ASP A 38 9.54 1.37 -7.16
CA ASP A 38 10.25 1.94 -6.02
C ASP A 38 9.57 1.57 -4.70
N ALA A 39 8.23 1.66 -4.64
CA ALA A 39 7.46 1.23 -3.48
C ALA A 39 7.69 -0.24 -3.14
N LYS A 40 7.60 -1.13 -4.14
CA LYS A 40 7.86 -2.56 -3.94
C LYS A 40 9.25 -2.83 -3.39
N ARG A 41 10.27 -2.15 -3.94
CA ARG A 41 11.66 -2.31 -3.51
C ARG A 41 11.86 -1.88 -2.06
N LYS A 42 11.31 -0.73 -1.67
CA LYS A 42 11.40 -0.22 -0.28
C LYS A 42 10.62 -1.10 0.69
N TRP A 43 9.43 -1.57 0.31
CA TRP A 43 8.66 -2.52 1.09
C TRP A 43 9.42 -3.83 1.32
N LEU A 44 9.96 -4.44 0.26
CA LEU A 44 10.70 -5.69 0.40
C LEU A 44 11.94 -5.54 1.28
N ALA A 45 12.68 -4.44 1.13
CA ALA A 45 13.82 -4.14 1.98
C ALA A 45 13.40 -4.01 3.45
N PHE A 46 12.32 -3.27 3.72
CA PHE A 46 11.75 -3.15 5.05
C PHE A 46 11.36 -4.50 5.65
N THR A 47 10.65 -5.35 4.90
CA THR A 47 10.22 -6.67 5.40
C THR A 47 11.37 -7.65 5.65
N ASP A 48 12.47 -7.53 4.91
CA ASP A 48 13.67 -8.37 5.08
C ASP A 48 14.38 -8.02 6.39
N GLU A 49 14.45 -6.73 6.74
CA GLU A 49 15.00 -6.24 8.01
C GLU A 49 14.17 -6.70 9.23
N GLN A 50 12.89 -7.03 9.04
CA GLN A 50 11.95 -7.41 10.10
C GLN A 50 11.71 -8.92 10.20
N GLU A 51 12.71 -9.74 9.84
CA GLU A 51 12.66 -11.22 9.92
C GLU A 51 11.41 -11.83 9.25
N PHE A 52 11.23 -11.56 7.95
CA PHE A 52 10.10 -12.06 7.13
C PHE A 52 8.72 -11.54 7.52
N GLY A 53 8.65 -10.34 8.11
CA GLY A 53 7.41 -9.60 8.25
C GLY A 53 6.48 -10.09 9.37
N ARG A 54 7.03 -10.76 10.39
CA ARG A 54 6.25 -11.19 11.56
C ARG A 54 5.66 -10.01 12.33
N TYR A 55 6.34 -8.87 12.31
CA TYR A 55 5.99 -7.67 13.07
C TYR A 55 5.87 -6.42 12.19
N THR A 56 5.49 -6.58 10.91
CA THR A 56 5.42 -5.49 9.93
C THR A 56 4.01 -5.03 9.62
N LEU A 57 3.82 -3.72 9.72
CA LEU A 57 2.66 -2.96 9.28
C LEU A 57 2.97 -2.27 7.95
N GLY A 58 1.94 -2.13 7.12
CA GLY A 58 2.01 -1.33 5.90
C GLY A 58 2.11 -2.17 4.64
N GLY A 59 2.87 -1.67 3.66
CA GLY A 59 2.78 -2.13 2.27
C GLY A 59 1.69 -1.40 1.48
N ASP A 60 0.89 -0.57 2.14
CA ASP A 60 -0.12 0.30 1.56
C ASP A 60 0.53 1.46 0.79
N VAL A 61 0.17 1.63 -0.48
CA VAL A 61 0.59 2.78 -1.29
C VAL A 61 -0.58 3.72 -1.50
N PHE A 62 -0.34 4.98 -1.20
CA PHE A 62 -1.31 6.07 -1.28
C PHE A 62 -1.02 6.98 -2.48
N ASP A 63 -2.07 7.47 -3.12
CA ASP A 63 -1.98 8.52 -4.12
C ASP A 63 -1.94 9.93 -3.49
N SER A 64 -2.00 10.96 -4.33
CA SER A 64 -1.97 12.36 -3.86
C SER A 64 -3.24 12.82 -3.15
N ASN A 65 -4.31 12.03 -3.18
CA ASN A 65 -5.57 12.28 -2.47
C ASN A 65 -5.64 11.48 -1.16
N ASP A 66 -4.53 10.86 -0.75
CA ASP A 66 -4.44 9.94 0.40
C ASP A 66 -5.37 8.70 0.24
N GLU A 67 -5.66 8.30 -1.01
CA GLU A 67 -6.40 7.07 -1.31
C GLU A 67 -5.44 5.90 -1.49
N VAL A 68 -5.77 4.73 -0.92
CA VAL A 68 -4.97 3.51 -1.09
C VAL A 68 -5.20 2.99 -2.51
N ILE A 69 -4.13 2.88 -3.29
CA ILE A 69 -4.18 2.39 -4.68
C ILE A 69 -3.65 0.96 -4.83
N CYS A 70 -2.82 0.49 -3.90
CA CYS A 70 -2.37 -0.89 -3.85
C CYS A 70 -1.78 -1.26 -2.49
N ILE A 71 -1.69 -2.56 -2.24
CA ILE A 71 -1.09 -3.10 -1.02
C ILE A 71 -0.09 -4.21 -1.40
N PHE A 72 1.12 -4.16 -0.86
CA PHE A 72 2.09 -5.24 -0.99
C PHE A 72 1.97 -6.24 0.15
N SER A 73 1.85 -7.53 -0.16
CA SER A 73 2.05 -8.59 0.84
C SER A 73 3.54 -8.75 1.18
N PRO A 74 3.90 -9.43 2.28
CA PRO A 74 5.31 -9.58 2.70
C PRO A 74 6.26 -10.17 1.64
N ASN A 75 5.74 -10.94 0.68
CA ASN A 75 6.50 -11.48 -0.46
C ASN A 75 6.52 -10.56 -1.71
N GLY A 76 6.03 -9.32 -1.58
CA GLY A 76 6.00 -8.33 -2.66
C GLY A 76 4.99 -8.62 -3.78
N ARG A 77 4.01 -9.51 -3.56
CA ARG A 77 2.84 -9.60 -4.44
C ARG A 77 1.95 -8.38 -4.22
N LEU A 78 1.41 -7.88 -5.32
CA LEU A 78 0.53 -6.74 -5.34
C LEU A 78 -0.91 -7.22 -5.17
N TRP A 79 -1.63 -6.54 -4.29
CA TRP A 79 -3.07 -6.68 -4.14
C TRP A 79 -3.73 -5.36 -4.51
N GLU A 80 -4.73 -5.45 -5.38
CA GLU A 80 -5.62 -4.33 -5.66
C GLU A 80 -6.65 -4.23 -4.53
N PRO A 81 -6.96 -3.02 -4.04
CA PRO A 81 -8.08 -2.82 -3.14
C PRO A 81 -9.37 -3.28 -3.80
N SER A 82 -10.23 -4.00 -3.07
CA SER A 82 -11.52 -4.50 -3.59
C SER A 82 -12.61 -4.42 -2.54
N ASP A 83 -13.83 -4.09 -2.98
CA ASP A 83 -15.03 -3.95 -2.15
C ASP A 83 -15.53 -5.28 -1.57
N LYS A 84 -15.06 -6.41 -2.12
CA LYS A 84 -15.40 -7.75 -1.63
C LYS A 84 -14.59 -8.18 -0.40
N GLY A 85 -13.56 -7.40 -0.05
CA GLY A 85 -12.62 -7.70 1.01
C GLY A 85 -11.65 -8.82 0.63
N ASN A 86 -10.36 -8.60 0.90
CA ASN A 86 -9.49 -9.71 1.28
C ASN A 86 -9.61 -9.86 2.79
N GLU A 87 -9.84 -11.07 3.27
CA GLU A 87 -10.24 -11.43 4.65
C GLU A 87 -9.28 -10.98 5.77
N PHE A 88 -8.22 -10.22 5.47
CA PHE A 88 -7.11 -9.95 6.38
C PHE A 88 -6.78 -8.47 6.65
N TYR A 89 -7.47 -7.48 6.07
CA TYR A 89 -7.13 -6.06 6.31
C TYR A 89 -8.31 -5.13 6.56
N LYS A 90 -8.03 -4.10 7.37
CA LYS A 90 -8.97 -3.19 8.03
C LYS A 90 -9.78 -2.39 7.01
N ARG A 91 -11.11 -2.52 7.09
CA ARG A 91 -12.15 -1.79 6.36
C ARG A 91 -11.78 -0.31 6.11
N LEU A 92 -11.70 0.07 4.84
CA LEU A 92 -11.84 1.45 4.36
C LEU A 92 -13.06 1.46 3.44
N SER A 93 -14.08 2.25 3.77
CA SER A 93 -15.34 2.30 3.01
C SER A 93 -15.17 3.23 1.81
N SER A 94 -15.42 2.73 0.60
CA SER A 94 -15.62 3.57 -0.58
C SER A 94 -16.95 3.19 -1.24
N ASP A 95 -17.82 4.18 -1.43
CA ASP A 95 -19.18 4.03 -1.95
C ASP A 95 -19.23 4.18 -3.50
N VAL A 96 -18.20 3.71 -4.22
CA VAL A 96 -18.07 3.96 -5.66
C VAL A 96 -18.34 2.68 -6.46
N GLU A 97 -19.55 2.56 -7.02
CA GLU A 97 -19.83 1.62 -8.13
C GLU A 97 -19.12 2.10 -9.41
N ILE A 98 -18.19 1.31 -9.93
CA ILE A 98 -17.64 1.52 -11.28
C ILE A 98 -18.26 0.49 -12.23
N VAL A 99 -18.96 1.01 -13.24
CA VAL A 99 -19.47 0.29 -14.42
C VAL A 99 -18.36 0.12 -15.47
N ASP A 100 -18.25 -1.12 -15.97
CA ASP A 100 -17.34 -1.71 -16.98
C ASP A 100 -16.56 -0.77 -17.92
N PHE A 101 -15.28 -1.11 -18.15
CA PHE A 101 -14.65 -1.21 -19.49
C PHE A 101 -13.53 -2.26 -19.54
#